data_AF-A0AAN8TV57-F1
#
_entry.id   AF-A0AAN8TV57-F1
#
_cell.length_a   1.000
_cell.length_b   1.000
_cell.length_c   1.000
_cell.angle_alpha   90.00
_cell.angle_beta   90.00
_cell.angle_gamma   90.00
#
_symmetry.space_group_name_H-M   'P 1'
#
loop_
_entity.id
_entity.type
_entity.pdbx_description
1 polymer ?
#
loop_
_entity_poly.entity_id
_entity_poly.type
_entity_poly.pdbx_seq_one_letter_code
_entity_poly.pdbx_strand_id
1 'polypeptide(L)' 'MIPLVESETCYQIHPEILCDQGHVEPKCLPFCKQKFGPKAGGQCIDQPGFESPFCACDYPC' A
#
# COMPACT_ATOMS: atom_id res chain seq x y z
N MET A 1 -26.01 17.95 8.16
CA MET A 1 -24.56 17.63 8.07
C MET A 1 -24.49 16.27 7.40
N ILE A 2 -23.89 16.18 6.22
CA ILE A 2 -23.75 14.90 5.50
C ILE A 2 -22.78 14.05 6.33
N PRO A 3 -23.11 12.80 6.70
CA PRO A 3 -22.11 11.95 7.34
C PRO A 3 -21.03 11.69 6.29
N LEU A 4 -19.84 12.26 6.49
CA LEU A 4 -18.66 11.68 5.88
C LEU A 4 -18.61 10.27 6.43
N VAL A 5 -19.02 9.30 5.61
CA VAL A 5 -18.46 7.95 5.73
C VAL A 5 -17.00 8.14 5.33
N GLU A 6 -16.18 8.60 6.28
CA GLU A 6 -14.76 8.31 6.27
C GLU A 6 -14.74 6.79 6.33
N SER A 7 -14.70 6.13 5.17
CA SER A 7 -14.24 4.76 5.13
C SER A 7 -12.88 4.81 5.78
N GLU A 8 -12.77 4.30 7.01
CA GLU A 8 -11.51 4.26 7.74
C GLU A 8 -10.54 3.51 6.82
N THR A 9 -9.64 4.23 6.18
CA THR A 9 -8.63 3.59 5.33
C THR A 9 -7.49 3.19 6.24
N CYS A 10 -7.35 1.89 6.43
CA CYS A 10 -6.23 1.28 7.12
C CYS A 10 -4.98 1.40 6.23
N TYR A 11 -3.83 1.59 6.88
CA TYR A 11 -2.54 1.69 6.21
C TYR A 11 -1.55 0.73 6.85
N GLN A 12 -0.90 -0.11 6.04
CA GLN A 12 0.10 -1.07 6.51
C GLN A 12 1.32 -1.07 5.59
N ILE A 13 2.51 -0.86 6.18
CA ILE A 13 3.79 -0.94 5.47
C ILE A 13 4.28 -2.39 5.38
N HIS A 14 4.83 -2.74 4.23
CA HIS A 14 5.40 -4.04 3.90
C HIS A 14 6.84 -3.85 3.43
N PRO A 15 7.77 -3.57 4.36
CA PRO A 15 9.20 -3.40 4.05
C PRO A 15 9.81 -4.68 3.44
N GLU A 16 9.22 -5.86 3.68
CA GLU A 16 9.61 -7.10 3.02
C GLU A 16 9.27 -7.16 1.52
N ILE A 17 8.35 -6.31 1.04
CA ILE A 17 8.00 -6.20 -0.39
C ILE A 17 8.71 -4.98 -0.94
N LEU A 18 9.86 -5.19 -1.58
CA LEU A 18 10.57 -4.13 -2.28
C LEU A 18 9.87 -3.80 -3.61
N CYS A 19 9.75 -2.51 -3.90
CA CYS A 19 9.26 -2.02 -5.17
C CYS A 19 10.43 -1.98 -6.17
N ASP A 20 10.26 -2.65 -7.29
CA ASP A 20 11.20 -2.57 -8.40
C ASP A 20 11.13 -1.15 -9.00
N GLN A 21 12.23 -0.40 -8.87
CA GLN A 21 12.38 0.96 -9.45
C GLN A 21 11.31 1.96 -8.99
N GLY A 22 10.73 1.78 -7.80
CA GLY A 22 9.65 2.65 -7.29
C GLY A 22 8.28 2.42 -7.93
N HIS A 23 8.14 1.39 -8.76
CA HIS A 23 6.85 1.00 -9.31
C HIS A 23 6.09 0.07 -8.36
N VAL A 24 4.84 0.44 -8.09
CA VAL A 24 3.86 -0.31 -7.29
C VAL A 24 3.48 -1.65 -7.95
N GLU A 25 3.59 -1.71 -9.27
CA GLU A 25 3.45 -2.94 -10.02
C GLU A 25 4.84 -3.45 -10.43
N PRO A 26 5.06 -4.77 -10.49
CA PRO A 26 4.05 -5.84 -10.52
C PRO A 26 3.81 -6.57 -9.20
N LYS A 27 4.42 -6.16 -8.08
CA LYS A 27 4.36 -6.93 -6.81
C LYS A 27 3.52 -6.28 -5.71
N CYS A 28 3.65 -4.97 -5.49
CA CYS A 28 3.05 -4.29 -4.34
C CYS A 28 1.51 -4.24 -4.43
N LEU A 29 0.94 -3.70 -5.50
CA LEU A 29 -0.52 -3.65 -5.68
C LEU A 29 -1.22 -5.01 -5.66
N PRO A 30 -0.77 -6.02 -6.41
CA PRO A 30 -1.43 -7.33 -6.36
C PRO A 30 -1.27 -8.00 -4.99
N PHE A 31 -0.16 -7.80 -4.29
CA PHE A 31 -0.01 -8.26 -2.91
C PHE A 31 -1.04 -7.60 -1.98
N CYS A 32 -1.16 -6.27 -2.02
CA CYS A 32 -2.14 -5.55 -1.22
C CYS A 32 -3.57 -6.02 -1.51
N LYS A 33 -3.92 -6.19 -2.79
CA LYS A 33 -5.24 -6.68 -3.21
C LYS A 33 -5.51 -8.12 -2.80
N GLN A 34 -4.49 -8.98 -2.81
CA GLN A 34 -4.63 -10.35 -2.36
C GLN A 34 -4.82 -10.44 -0.84
N LYS A 35 -4.10 -9.61 -0.08
CA LYS A 35 -4.09 -9.66 1.38
C LYS A 35 -5.29 -8.95 2.02
N PHE A 36 -5.65 -7.77 1.51
CA PHE A 36 -6.69 -6.90 2.09
C PHE A 36 -7.95 -6.78 1.24
N GLY A 37 -7.97 -7.44 0.08
CA GLY A 37 -9.12 -7.49 -0.82
C GLY A 37 -9.02 -6.53 -2.01
N PRO A 38 -9.92 -6.66 -3.00
CA PRO A 38 -9.79 -6.00 -4.31
C PRO A 38 -9.82 -4.47 -4.26
N LYS A 39 -10.29 -3.89 -3.15
CA LYS A 39 -10.34 -2.45 -2.89
C LYS A 39 -9.04 -1.89 -2.30
N ALA A 40 -8.07 -2.74 -1.98
CA ALA A 40 -6.78 -2.29 -1.48
C ALA A 40 -5.96 -1.62 -2.60
N GLY A 41 -5.38 -0.47 -2.28
CA GLY A 41 -4.32 0.18 -3.03
C GLY A 41 -2.94 -0.29 -2.59
N GLY A 42 -1.95 0.03 -3.40
CA GLY A 42 -0.54 -0.19 -3.13
C GLY A 42 0.23 1.07 -3.48
N GLN A 43 1.18 1.44 -2.64
CA GLN A 43 2.02 2.62 -2.78
C GLN A 43 3.47 2.23 -2.53
N CYS A 44 4.40 2.80 -3.29
CA CYS A 44 5.82 2.62 -3.03
C CYS A 44 6.34 3.83 -2.28
N ILE A 45 6.85 3.57 -1.08
CA ILE A 45 7.40 4.58 -0.19
C ILE A 45 8.92 4.52 -0.32
N ASP A 46 9.51 5.61 -0.78
CA ASP A 46 10.94 5.83 -0.70
C ASP A 46 11.25 6.55 0.61
N GLN A 47 12.00 5.90 1.51
CA GLN A 47 12.33 6.47 2.82
C GLN A 47 13.85 6.45 3.03
N PRO A 48 14.45 7.59 3.44
CA PRO A 48 15.89 7.64 3.72
C PRO A 48 16.24 6.68 4.85
N GLY A 49 17.18 5.76 4.58
CA GLY A 49 17.58 4.67 5.48
C GLY A 49 17.22 3.26 4.98
N PHE A 50 16.44 3.15 3.91
CA PHE A 50 16.22 1.89 3.18
C PHE A 50 17.00 1.91 1.86
N GLU A 51 17.55 0.75 1.46
CA GLU A 51 18.30 0.61 0.20
C GLU A 51 17.41 0.69 -1.05
N SER A 52 16.10 0.51 -0.91
CA SER A 52 15.14 0.57 -2.03
C SER A 52 13.73 0.93 -1.54
N PRO A 53 12.88 1.48 -2.41
CA PRO A 53 11.50 1.79 -2.05
C PRO A 53 10.75 0.51 -1.65
N PHE A 54 9.90 0.60 -0.65
CA PHE A 54 9.12 -0.55 -0.18
C PHE A 54 7.62 -0.31 -0.35
N CYS A 55 6.89 -1.41 -0.36
CA CYS A 55 5.45 -1.39 -0.53
C CYS A 55 4.73 -0.94 0.75
N ALA A 56 3.67 -0.17 0.57
CA ALA A 56 2.67 0.09 1.57
C ALA A 56 1.29 -0.15 0.98
N CYS A 57 0.41 -0.76 1.76
CA CYS A 57 -0.96 -1.04 1.36
C CYS A 57 -1.90 -0.08 2.07
N ASP A 58 -2.74 0.59 1.29
CA ASP A 58 -3.94 1.28 1.78
C ASP A 58 -5.15 0.39 1.50
N TYR A 59 -6.05 0.22 2.47
CA TYR A 59 -7.22 -0.64 2.30
C TYR A 59 -8.37 -0.20 3.20
N PRO A 60 -9.63 -0.48 2.82
CA PRO A 60 -10.75 -0.20 3.71
C PRO A 60 -10.65 -1.08 4.96
N CYS A 61 -10.61 -0.45 6.13
CA CYS A 61 -11.19 -1.04 7.32
C CYS A 61 -12.72 -1.10 7.11
#